data_AF-A0A4Q2JYW5-F1
#
_entry.id   AF-A0A4Q2JYW5-F1
#
_cell.length_a   1.000
_cell.length_b   1.000
_cell.length_c   1.000
_cell.angle_alpha   90.00
_cell.angle_beta   90.00
_cell.angle_gamma   90.00
#
_symmetry.space_group_name_H-M   'P 1'
#
loop_
_entity.id
_entity.type
_entity.pdbx_description
1 polymer ?
#
loop_
_entity_poly.entity_id
_entity_poly.type
_entity_poly.pdbx_seq_one_letter_code
_entity_poly.pdbx_strand_id
1 'polypeptide(L)'
;MKLGEVFGTVAACAAGAAVGAGIGLYGPRAHALSTVRQITHAEGAYNLYAMDVTYPYNLDRLIDRGLGGDQDTADAIFREALPFLPAHMQAPEFGCSAFALNVGDQVLMGRNYDFKLDTSAMLVHCAPKGGYESIAFAALDNVHANNPFADVKSRLACLAAPFVCLDGVNEKGVSIAVLTLDSKPTHRVTGKPVLSTPLVIRLVLDRAATTQEAVDLLLAHDMFATSGRDYHYYITDASGDGRVVEYDCDSPERLPVVTPCRQVTNFFVMHEGLVKPNQKNGRYGHGRERYDAIEAVLDGAPVGEDAQVTAWRALAAAAQEPNPEDVTSNTQWSVVFDNKNLTADIAIRRRFDDVHHADIHGNII
;
A
#
# COMPACT_ATOMS: atom_id res chain seq x y z
N MET A 1 -29.55 -20.11 -29.07
CA MET A 1 -29.20 -21.31 -28.30
C MET A 1 -29.02 -20.87 -26.86
N LYS A 2 -29.80 -21.44 -25.93
CA LYS A 2 -29.96 -20.98 -24.55
C LYS A 2 -28.90 -21.61 -23.63
N LEU A 3 -28.56 -20.87 -22.57
CA LEU A 3 -27.49 -21.07 -21.58
C LEU A 3 -27.63 -22.33 -20.67
N GLY A 4 -28.16 -23.45 -21.19
CA GLY A 4 -28.61 -24.60 -20.38
C GLY A 4 -27.77 -25.88 -20.44
N GLU A 5 -26.70 -25.96 -21.24
CA GLU A 5 -26.04 -27.25 -21.55
C GLU A 5 -24.55 -27.34 -21.15
N VAL A 6 -24.09 -26.53 -20.19
CA VAL A 6 -22.72 -26.65 -19.63
C VAL A 6 -22.68 -27.52 -18.37
N PHE A 7 -23.82 -27.99 -17.84
CA PHE A 7 -23.88 -28.75 -16.59
C PHE A 7 -24.07 -30.27 -16.72
N GLY A 8 -23.96 -30.84 -17.93
CA GLY A 8 -24.09 -32.28 -18.13
C GLY A 8 -22.76 -32.94 -18.47
N THR A 9 -22.00 -33.39 -17.46
CA THR A 9 -21.18 -34.63 -17.38
C THR A 9 -20.01 -34.45 -16.38
N VAL A 10 -20.32 -34.34 -15.08
CA VAL A 10 -19.40 -34.74 -14.00
C VAL A 10 -20.22 -35.46 -12.92
N ALA A 11 -20.54 -36.72 -13.19
CA ALA A 11 -20.93 -37.69 -12.18
C ALA A 11 -20.58 -39.06 -12.79
N ALA A 12 -19.67 -39.85 -12.26
CA ALA A 12 -19.60 -40.25 -10.86
C ALA A 12 -18.17 -40.67 -10.47
N CYS A 13 -17.88 -40.54 -9.16
CA CYS A 13 -16.69 -41.02 -8.43
C CYS A 13 -15.45 -40.10 -8.30
N ALA A 14 -15.50 -38.84 -8.76
CA ALA A 14 -14.51 -37.81 -8.37
C ALA A 14 -15.14 -36.48 -7.89
N ALA A 15 -16.46 -36.44 -7.69
CA ALA A 15 -17.21 -35.19 -7.50
C ALA A 15 -17.18 -34.65 -6.06
N GLY A 16 -17.07 -35.48 -5.02
CA GLY A 16 -17.10 -35.01 -3.63
C GLY A 16 -15.87 -34.19 -3.22
N ALA A 17 -14.68 -34.65 -3.62
CA ALA A 17 -13.42 -33.96 -3.33
C ALA A 17 -13.24 -32.69 -4.19
N ALA A 18 -13.66 -32.72 -5.47
CA ALA A 18 -13.56 -31.56 -6.35
C ALA A 18 -14.58 -30.46 -6.01
N VAL A 19 -15.81 -30.81 -5.63
CA VAL A 19 -16.82 -29.85 -5.16
C VAL A 19 -16.44 -29.32 -3.78
N GLY A 20 -15.97 -30.18 -2.87
CA GLY A 20 -15.46 -29.76 -1.56
C GLY A 20 -14.23 -28.84 -1.66
N ALA A 21 -13.29 -29.15 -2.56
CA ALA A 21 -12.13 -28.31 -2.84
C ALA A 21 -12.52 -26.97 -3.49
N GLY A 22 -13.49 -26.98 -4.40
CA GLY A 22 -14.03 -25.76 -5.02
C GLY A 22 -14.72 -24.84 -4.01
N ILE A 23 -15.57 -25.41 -3.14
CA ILE A 23 -16.23 -24.67 -2.05
C ILE A 23 -15.21 -24.17 -1.03
N GLY A 24 -14.22 -24.99 -0.66
CA GLY A 24 -13.15 -24.59 0.27
C GLY A 24 -12.26 -23.47 -0.28
N LEU A 25 -12.05 -23.42 -1.59
CA LEU A 25 -11.22 -22.40 -2.24
C LEU A 25 -11.97 -21.08 -2.49
N TYR A 26 -13.20 -21.16 -2.99
CA TYR A 26 -13.99 -19.99 -3.40
C TYR A 26 -14.93 -19.48 -2.31
N GLY A 27 -15.30 -20.29 -1.33
CA GLY A 27 -16.16 -19.89 -0.21
C GLY A 27 -15.60 -18.69 0.57
N PRO A 28 -14.36 -18.74 1.05
CA PRO A 28 -13.73 -17.60 1.71
C PRO A 28 -13.61 -16.36 0.81
N ARG A 29 -13.38 -16.52 -0.50
CA ARG A 29 -13.34 -15.39 -1.46
C ARG A 29 -14.73 -14.76 -1.64
N ALA A 30 -15.76 -15.58 -1.75
CA ALA A 30 -17.14 -15.10 -1.81
C ALA A 30 -17.52 -14.38 -0.51
N HIS A 31 -17.05 -14.87 0.64
CA HIS A 31 -17.24 -14.20 1.92
C HIS A 31 -16.50 -12.85 1.96
N ALA A 32 -15.23 -12.78 1.59
CA ALA A 32 -14.48 -11.53 1.49
C ALA A 32 -15.21 -10.51 0.60
N LEU A 33 -15.67 -10.92 -0.58
CA LEU A 33 -16.48 -10.07 -1.46
C LEU A 33 -17.79 -9.63 -0.82
N SER A 34 -18.44 -10.48 0.00
CA SER A 34 -19.67 -10.10 0.70
C SER A 34 -19.46 -9.00 1.75
N THR A 35 -18.23 -8.83 2.24
CA THR A 35 -17.87 -7.78 3.21
C THR A 35 -17.61 -6.42 2.57
N VAL A 36 -17.42 -6.37 1.23
CA VAL A 36 -17.17 -5.10 0.52
C VAL A 36 -18.32 -4.14 0.78
N ARG A 37 -17.99 -3.01 1.41
CA ARG A 37 -18.93 -1.94 1.76
C ARG A 37 -18.35 -0.58 1.40
N GLN A 38 -19.24 0.34 1.04
CA GLN A 38 -18.90 1.75 0.82
C GLN A 38 -19.01 2.49 2.16
N ILE A 39 -18.01 3.31 2.47
CA ILE A 39 -17.92 4.09 3.72
C ILE A 39 -18.40 5.51 3.47
N THR A 40 -17.83 6.17 2.47
CA THR A 40 -18.23 7.53 2.09
C THR A 40 -19.37 7.50 1.08
N HIS A 41 -20.35 8.36 1.26
CA HIS A 41 -21.40 8.62 0.26
C HIS A 41 -21.23 9.98 -0.44
N ALA A 42 -20.00 10.50 -0.45
CA ALA A 42 -19.72 11.84 -0.94
C ALA A 42 -20.20 12.04 -2.38
N GLU A 43 -20.59 13.27 -2.72
CA GLU A 43 -20.93 13.68 -4.08
C GLU A 43 -19.67 13.58 -4.97
N GLY A 44 -19.46 12.40 -5.59
CA GLY A 44 -18.29 12.14 -6.41
C GLY A 44 -18.19 10.69 -6.89
N ALA A 45 -17.42 10.47 -7.95
CA ALA A 45 -17.21 9.15 -8.53
C ALA A 45 -16.24 8.26 -7.74
N TYR A 46 -15.49 8.84 -6.79
CA TYR A 46 -14.42 8.16 -6.04
C TYR A 46 -14.68 8.19 -4.54
N ASN A 47 -14.65 7.03 -3.92
CA ASN A 47 -15.14 6.80 -2.57
C ASN A 47 -14.13 6.00 -1.73
N LEU A 48 -14.35 6.00 -0.42
CA LEU A 48 -13.72 5.08 0.51
C LEU A 48 -14.57 3.82 0.61
N TYR A 49 -13.95 2.66 0.42
CA TYR A 49 -14.52 1.33 0.60
C TYR A 49 -13.77 0.60 1.72
N ALA A 50 -14.34 -0.49 2.20
CA ALA A 50 -13.66 -1.43 3.09
C ALA A 50 -13.93 -2.87 2.66
N MET A 51 -12.95 -3.76 2.87
CA MET A 51 -13.08 -5.20 2.65
C MET A 51 -12.30 -5.98 3.71
N ASP A 52 -12.91 -7.04 4.22
CA ASP A 52 -12.27 -8.04 5.09
C ASP A 52 -11.80 -9.25 4.27
N VAL A 53 -10.51 -9.55 4.34
CA VAL A 53 -9.84 -10.58 3.56
C VAL A 53 -9.87 -11.90 4.32
N THR A 54 -10.94 -12.65 4.09
CA THR A 54 -11.18 -13.92 4.80
C THR A 54 -10.62 -15.14 4.09
N TYR A 55 -10.10 -14.98 2.86
CA TYR A 55 -9.50 -16.08 2.12
C TYR A 55 -8.01 -16.24 2.47
N PRO A 56 -7.51 -17.48 2.60
CA PRO A 56 -6.09 -17.70 2.82
C PRO A 56 -5.32 -17.35 1.54
N TYR A 57 -4.31 -16.50 1.69
CA TYR A 57 -3.29 -16.27 0.66
C TYR A 57 -1.94 -16.80 1.13
N ASN A 58 -1.07 -17.14 0.18
CA ASN A 58 0.29 -17.59 0.45
C ASN A 58 1.29 -16.58 -0.13
N LEU A 59 1.89 -15.77 0.75
CA LEU A 59 2.84 -14.73 0.36
C LEU A 59 4.15 -15.30 -0.19
N ASP A 60 4.70 -16.38 0.38
CA ASP A 60 5.93 -17.00 -0.15
C ASP A 60 5.70 -17.48 -1.58
N ARG A 61 4.54 -18.08 -1.85
CA ARG A 61 4.15 -18.52 -3.19
C ARG A 61 4.01 -17.34 -4.17
N LEU A 62 3.58 -16.18 -3.71
CA LEU A 62 3.53 -14.97 -4.54
C LEU A 62 4.95 -14.47 -4.86
N ILE A 63 5.83 -14.40 -3.86
CA ILE A 63 7.23 -14.00 -4.01
C ILE A 63 7.97 -14.96 -4.96
N ASP A 64 7.80 -16.28 -4.79
CA ASP A 64 8.42 -17.31 -5.64
C ASP A 64 7.95 -17.24 -7.10
N ARG A 65 6.73 -16.75 -7.35
CA ARG A 65 6.13 -16.64 -8.69
C ARG A 65 6.39 -15.29 -9.37
N GLY A 66 6.52 -14.22 -8.60
CA GLY A 66 6.63 -12.83 -9.08
C GLY A 66 8.04 -12.47 -9.53
N LEU A 67 8.66 -13.31 -10.36
CA LEU A 67 10.06 -13.13 -10.76
C LEU A 67 10.23 -11.93 -11.69
N GLY A 68 10.79 -10.83 -11.18
CA GLY A 68 11.56 -9.82 -11.93
C GLY A 68 10.86 -9.09 -13.09
N GLY A 69 9.54 -9.21 -13.23
CA GLY A 69 8.77 -8.62 -14.31
C GLY A 69 7.39 -8.14 -13.86
N ASP A 70 6.92 -7.05 -14.49
CA ASP A 70 5.61 -6.44 -14.19
C ASP A 70 4.45 -7.40 -14.47
N GLN A 71 4.46 -8.07 -15.62
CA GLN A 71 3.41 -9.01 -16.00
C GLN A 71 3.44 -10.27 -15.13
N ASP A 72 4.62 -10.77 -14.78
CA ASP A 72 4.75 -11.95 -13.92
C ASP A 72 4.23 -11.65 -12.50
N THR A 73 4.50 -10.45 -11.99
CA THR A 73 3.93 -9.97 -10.72
C THR A 73 2.41 -9.88 -10.79
N ALA A 74 1.86 -9.25 -11.84
CA ALA A 74 0.42 -9.10 -12.02
C ALA A 74 -0.29 -10.47 -12.16
N ASP A 75 0.29 -11.40 -12.93
CA ASP A 75 -0.22 -12.75 -13.11
C ASP A 75 -0.14 -13.56 -11.81
N ALA A 76 0.93 -13.41 -11.02
CA ALA A 76 1.06 -14.06 -9.72
C ALA A 76 -0.03 -13.59 -8.75
N ILE A 77 -0.23 -12.28 -8.62
CA ILE A 77 -1.30 -11.67 -7.82
C ILE A 77 -2.67 -12.17 -8.28
N PHE A 78 -2.93 -12.16 -9.58
CA PHE A 78 -4.21 -12.61 -10.12
C PHE A 78 -4.47 -14.09 -9.83
N ARG A 79 -3.47 -14.96 -10.03
CA ARG A 79 -3.59 -16.40 -9.73
C ARG A 79 -3.82 -16.67 -8.25
N GLU A 80 -3.32 -15.81 -7.38
CA GLU A 80 -3.57 -15.90 -5.93
C GLU A 80 -4.98 -15.41 -5.58
N ALA A 81 -5.40 -14.26 -6.09
CA ALA A 81 -6.71 -13.68 -5.82
C ALA A 81 -7.86 -14.51 -6.44
N LEU A 82 -7.67 -15.00 -7.67
CA LEU A 82 -8.68 -15.65 -8.51
C LEU A 82 -8.12 -16.95 -9.13
N PRO A 83 -7.82 -17.96 -8.31
CA PRO A 83 -7.19 -19.20 -8.77
C PRO A 83 -8.08 -19.92 -9.79
N PHE A 84 -7.48 -20.45 -10.87
CA PHE A 84 -8.15 -21.20 -11.95
C PHE A 84 -9.06 -20.40 -12.89
N LEU A 85 -9.17 -19.08 -12.73
CA LEU A 85 -9.78 -18.23 -13.75
C LEU A 85 -8.73 -17.80 -14.79
N PRO A 86 -9.01 -17.92 -16.09
CA PRO A 86 -8.10 -17.44 -17.13
C PRO A 86 -8.24 -15.91 -17.23
N ALA A 87 -7.29 -15.16 -16.69
CA ALA A 87 -7.18 -13.73 -16.99
C ALA A 87 -5.72 -13.24 -16.90
N HIS A 88 -5.48 -12.13 -17.60
CA HIS A 88 -4.26 -11.34 -17.57
C HIS A 88 -4.61 -9.92 -17.10
N MET A 89 -3.77 -9.32 -16.26
CA MET A 89 -3.88 -7.90 -15.84
C MET A 89 -2.73 -7.09 -16.42
N GLN A 90 -2.96 -5.80 -16.67
CA GLN A 90 -1.90 -4.84 -17.02
C GLN A 90 -1.37 -4.14 -15.77
N ALA A 91 -0.09 -3.80 -15.74
CA ALA A 91 0.54 -3.15 -14.59
C ALA A 91 0.24 -1.63 -14.52
N PRO A 92 -0.07 -1.07 -13.34
CA PRO A 92 -0.31 0.37 -13.12
C PRO A 92 0.99 1.21 -12.99
N GLU A 93 0.92 2.53 -12.75
CA GLU A 93 2.04 3.48 -12.49
C GLU A 93 1.72 4.37 -11.25
N PHE A 94 2.71 4.98 -10.53
CA PHE A 94 2.50 5.54 -9.16
C PHE A 94 3.19 6.89 -8.79
N GLY A 95 2.73 7.54 -7.68
CA GLY A 95 3.27 8.74 -6.98
C GLY A 95 2.87 8.82 -5.47
N CYS A 96 3.73 9.23 -4.47
CA CYS A 96 3.32 9.33 -3.02
C CYS A 96 4.24 10.16 -2.03
N SER A 97 3.80 10.53 -0.79
CA SER A 97 4.62 11.08 0.33
C SER A 97 4.30 10.56 1.76
N ALA A 98 5.24 10.47 2.74
CA ALA A 98 4.99 9.88 4.08
C ALA A 98 5.91 10.40 5.21
N PHE A 99 5.49 10.32 6.48
CA PHE A 99 6.28 10.72 7.66
C PHE A 99 5.88 9.98 8.95
N ALA A 100 6.70 10.05 10.00
CA ALA A 100 6.35 9.70 11.37
C ALA A 100 6.54 10.87 12.34
N LEU A 101 5.73 10.88 13.39
CA LEU A 101 5.69 11.86 14.46
C LEU A 101 5.66 11.14 15.81
N ASN A 102 6.64 11.46 16.66
CA ASN A 102 6.72 10.97 18.03
C ASN A 102 6.46 12.13 18.99
N VAL A 103 5.37 12.09 19.76
CA VAL A 103 5.04 13.10 20.77
C VAL A 103 4.68 12.42 22.08
N GLY A 104 5.53 12.58 23.10
CA GLY A 104 5.37 11.88 24.37
C GLY A 104 5.41 10.36 24.17
N ASP A 105 4.32 9.69 24.56
CA ASP A 105 4.14 8.25 24.32
C ASP A 105 3.40 7.94 23.02
N GLN A 106 2.99 8.90 22.19
CA GLN A 106 2.34 8.61 20.91
C GLN A 106 3.37 8.45 19.79
N VAL A 107 3.14 7.45 18.93
CA VAL A 107 3.90 7.24 17.69
C VAL A 107 2.91 7.17 16.55
N LEU A 108 2.93 8.19 15.70
CA LEU A 108 2.00 8.33 14.58
C LEU A 108 2.76 8.26 13.26
N MET A 109 2.24 7.56 12.28
CA MET A 109 2.72 7.64 10.89
C MET A 109 1.69 8.38 10.03
N GLY A 110 2.05 9.53 9.48
CA GLY A 110 1.24 10.27 8.53
C GLY A 110 1.62 9.98 7.08
N ARG A 111 0.64 9.90 6.18
CA ARG A 111 0.86 9.58 4.77
C ARG A 111 -0.13 10.29 3.86
N ASN A 112 0.39 11.02 2.86
CA ASN A 112 -0.39 11.51 1.73
C ASN A 112 -0.12 10.63 0.50
N TYR A 113 -1.17 10.05 -0.07
CA TYR A 113 -1.07 9.42 -1.38
C TYR A 113 -1.47 10.43 -2.47
N ASP A 114 -0.48 10.87 -3.24
CA ASP A 114 -0.64 11.88 -4.29
C ASP A 114 -0.48 11.23 -5.67
N PHE A 115 -1.57 11.13 -6.43
CA PHE A 115 -1.51 10.59 -7.77
C PHE A 115 -2.41 11.34 -8.74
N LYS A 116 -1.88 11.69 -9.93
CA LYS A 116 -2.60 12.50 -10.92
C LYS A 116 -3.94 11.89 -11.37
N LEU A 117 -4.05 10.57 -11.39
CA LEU A 117 -5.29 9.88 -11.74
C LEU A 117 -6.14 9.72 -10.48
N ASP A 118 -7.41 10.09 -10.59
CA ASP A 118 -8.34 9.91 -9.50
C ASP A 118 -8.56 8.43 -9.19
N THR A 119 -8.66 8.09 -7.91
CA THR A 119 -8.92 6.72 -7.47
C THR A 119 -9.80 6.66 -6.23
N SER A 120 -10.54 5.57 -6.11
CA SER A 120 -11.19 5.19 -4.85
C SER A 120 -10.18 4.49 -3.93
N ALA A 121 -10.27 4.78 -2.65
CA ALA A 121 -9.49 4.09 -1.62
C ALA A 121 -10.27 2.87 -1.10
N MET A 122 -9.58 1.79 -0.77
CA MET A 122 -10.14 0.67 -0.04
C MET A 122 -9.30 0.38 1.19
N LEU A 123 -9.91 0.45 2.38
CA LEU A 123 -9.37 -0.20 3.57
C LEU A 123 -9.42 -1.72 3.35
N VAL A 124 -8.27 -2.35 3.50
CA VAL A 124 -8.11 -3.80 3.41
C VAL A 124 -7.71 -4.31 4.78
N HIS A 125 -8.56 -5.12 5.39
CA HIS A 125 -8.25 -5.84 6.62
C HIS A 125 -7.76 -7.25 6.30
N CYS A 126 -6.59 -7.63 6.84
CA CYS A 126 -5.99 -8.95 6.66
C CYS A 126 -5.58 -9.55 8.00
N ALA A 127 -5.96 -10.80 8.26
CA ALA A 127 -5.48 -11.62 9.39
C ALA A 127 -4.95 -12.97 8.88
N PRO A 128 -3.80 -12.99 8.17
CA PRO A 128 -3.28 -14.22 7.56
C PRO A 128 -2.85 -15.23 8.62
N LYS A 129 -3.06 -16.52 8.33
CA LYS A 129 -2.64 -17.59 9.23
C LYS A 129 -1.11 -17.59 9.38
N GLY A 130 -0.64 -17.36 10.61
CA GLY A 130 0.79 -17.35 10.93
C GLY A 130 1.50 -16.04 10.53
N GLY A 131 0.74 -15.00 10.18
CA GLY A 131 1.24 -13.63 10.08
C GLY A 131 0.44 -12.70 10.99
N TYR A 132 0.76 -11.42 10.94
CA TYR A 132 0.13 -10.40 11.77
C TYR A 132 -1.17 -9.84 11.16
N GLU A 133 -2.16 -9.60 12.01
CA GLU A 133 -3.35 -8.81 11.67
C GLU A 133 -2.95 -7.38 11.25
N SER A 134 -3.65 -6.80 10.28
CA SER A 134 -3.30 -5.49 9.74
C SER A 134 -4.46 -4.82 9.01
N ILE A 135 -4.39 -3.49 8.96
CA ILE A 135 -5.18 -2.64 8.07
C ILE A 135 -4.25 -1.90 7.11
N ALA A 136 -4.66 -1.76 5.86
CA ALA A 136 -3.88 -1.11 4.81
C ALA A 136 -4.82 -0.42 3.80
N PHE A 137 -4.30 0.54 3.03
CA PHE A 137 -5.08 1.22 2.00
C PHE A 137 -4.58 0.90 0.60
N ALA A 138 -5.52 0.49 -0.25
CA ALA A 138 -5.30 0.22 -1.67
C ALA A 138 -5.95 1.29 -2.54
N ALA A 139 -5.23 1.71 -3.59
CA ALA A 139 -5.82 2.47 -4.70
C ALA A 139 -6.55 1.48 -5.62
N LEU A 140 -7.87 1.58 -5.72
CA LEU A 140 -8.66 0.65 -6.52
C LEU A 140 -8.48 0.82 -8.03
N ASP A 141 -7.89 1.92 -8.48
CA ASP A 141 -7.54 2.11 -9.89
C ASP A 141 -6.50 1.07 -10.35
N ASN A 142 -5.63 0.62 -9.44
CA ASN A 142 -4.60 -0.40 -9.69
C ASN A 142 -5.16 -1.76 -10.13
N VAL A 143 -6.42 -2.00 -9.78
CA VAL A 143 -7.14 -3.23 -10.12
C VAL A 143 -8.37 -2.92 -10.99
N HIS A 144 -8.45 -1.69 -11.53
CA HIS A 144 -9.57 -1.18 -12.32
C HIS A 144 -10.94 -1.39 -11.65
N ALA A 145 -11.00 -1.15 -10.34
CA ALA A 145 -12.18 -1.38 -9.51
C ALA A 145 -12.62 -0.15 -8.72
N ASN A 146 -12.39 1.08 -9.24
CA ASN A 146 -12.76 2.33 -8.56
C ASN A 146 -14.23 2.37 -8.10
N ASN A 147 -15.12 1.60 -8.75
CA ASN A 147 -16.44 1.28 -8.22
C ASN A 147 -16.61 -0.26 -8.11
N PRO A 148 -16.42 -0.85 -6.92
CA PRO A 148 -16.61 -2.28 -6.67
C PRO A 148 -18.02 -2.81 -6.97
N PHE A 149 -19.01 -1.93 -7.09
CA PHE A 149 -20.41 -2.27 -7.33
C PHE A 149 -20.86 -1.99 -8.78
N ALA A 150 -19.98 -1.51 -9.65
CA ALA A 150 -20.31 -1.22 -11.05
C ALA A 150 -20.67 -2.50 -11.82
N ASP A 151 -19.88 -3.56 -11.65
CA ASP A 151 -20.10 -4.85 -12.28
C ASP A 151 -19.39 -5.99 -11.52
N VAL A 152 -19.65 -7.23 -11.95
CA VAL A 152 -19.05 -8.43 -11.36
C VAL A 152 -17.53 -8.45 -11.50
N LYS A 153 -16.98 -7.90 -12.59
CA LYS A 153 -15.53 -7.89 -12.84
C LYS A 153 -14.82 -7.00 -11.82
N SER A 154 -15.33 -5.79 -11.61
CA SER A 154 -14.82 -4.82 -10.64
C SER A 154 -14.92 -5.38 -9.22
N ARG A 155 -16.03 -6.04 -8.89
CA ARG A 155 -16.19 -6.73 -7.61
C ARG A 155 -15.13 -7.82 -7.42
N LEU A 156 -14.96 -8.72 -8.40
CA LEU A 156 -13.96 -9.79 -8.33
C LEU A 156 -12.53 -9.25 -8.24
N ALA A 157 -12.22 -8.15 -8.94
CA ALA A 157 -10.91 -7.51 -8.91
C ALA A 157 -10.52 -6.99 -7.52
N CYS A 158 -11.49 -6.66 -6.66
CA CYS A 158 -11.22 -6.27 -5.27
C CYS A 158 -10.51 -7.37 -4.48
N LEU A 159 -10.61 -8.65 -4.88
CA LEU A 159 -9.84 -9.72 -4.25
C LEU A 159 -8.33 -9.52 -4.39
N ALA A 160 -7.84 -8.74 -5.35
CA ALA A 160 -6.41 -8.43 -5.47
C ALA A 160 -5.96 -7.24 -4.59
N ALA A 161 -6.88 -6.51 -3.94
CA ALA A 161 -6.59 -5.35 -3.10
C ALA A 161 -5.47 -5.56 -2.04
N PRO A 162 -5.36 -6.72 -1.36
CA PRO A 162 -4.30 -6.96 -0.37
C PRO A 162 -2.88 -6.88 -0.92
N PHE A 163 -2.74 -7.03 -2.24
CA PHE A 163 -1.46 -7.07 -2.94
C PHE A 163 -1.19 -5.81 -3.75
N VAL A 164 -2.02 -4.77 -3.61
CA VAL A 164 -1.83 -3.46 -4.23
C VAL A 164 -2.00 -2.32 -3.21
N CYS A 165 -1.84 -2.64 -1.93
CA CYS A 165 -1.80 -1.67 -0.85
C CYS A 165 -0.55 -0.79 -0.98
N LEU A 166 -0.67 0.47 -0.56
CA LEU A 166 0.40 1.47 -0.67
C LEU A 166 0.94 1.91 0.69
N ASP A 167 0.17 1.66 1.73
CA ASP A 167 0.49 1.95 3.12
C ASP A 167 -0.39 1.12 4.07
N GLY A 168 0.02 0.99 5.33
CA GLY A 168 -0.73 0.27 6.35
C GLY A 168 0.00 0.16 7.69
N VAL A 169 -0.67 -0.45 8.66
CA VAL A 169 -0.16 -0.79 10.01
C VAL A 169 -0.59 -2.21 10.41
N ASN A 170 0.26 -2.91 11.16
CA ASN A 170 -0.05 -4.24 11.70
C ASN A 170 -0.26 -4.24 13.23
N GLU A 171 -0.72 -5.38 13.78
CA GLU A 171 -1.01 -5.56 15.22
C GLU A 171 0.23 -5.47 16.14
N LYS A 172 1.43 -5.39 15.56
CA LYS A 172 2.68 -5.11 16.30
C LYS A 172 3.03 -3.63 16.29
N GLY A 173 2.20 -2.81 15.66
CA GLY A 173 2.43 -1.39 15.54
C GLY A 173 3.53 -1.05 14.54
N VAL A 174 3.79 -1.89 13.54
CA VAL A 174 4.69 -1.57 12.43
C VAL A 174 3.87 -0.98 11.30
N SER A 175 4.19 0.25 10.92
CA SER A 175 3.62 0.94 9.77
C SER A 175 4.64 1.00 8.63
N ILE A 176 4.15 0.93 7.40
CA ILE A 176 4.96 1.04 6.18
C ILE A 176 4.22 1.85 5.14
N ALA A 177 4.96 2.61 4.32
CA ALA A 177 4.45 3.19 3.08
C ALA A 177 5.51 3.16 1.97
N VAL A 178 5.04 3.04 0.73
CA VAL A 178 5.88 3.10 -0.48
C VAL A 178 5.78 4.46 -1.14
N LEU A 179 6.87 5.10 -1.57
CA LEU A 179 6.80 6.35 -2.32
C LEU A 179 7.65 6.26 -3.57
N THR A 180 7.28 7.01 -4.60
CA THR A 180 7.99 6.99 -5.88
C THR A 180 9.18 7.94 -5.92
N LEU A 181 10.18 7.55 -6.68
CA LEU A 181 11.39 8.31 -6.96
C LEU A 181 11.57 8.52 -8.47
N ASP A 182 12.28 9.58 -8.85
CA ASP A 182 12.50 9.96 -10.26
C ASP A 182 13.63 9.20 -10.96
N SER A 183 14.32 8.36 -10.19
CA SER A 183 15.41 7.51 -10.66
C SER A 183 14.89 6.41 -11.60
N LYS A 184 15.81 5.72 -12.28
CA LYS A 184 15.44 4.51 -13.03
C LYS A 184 14.90 3.47 -12.04
N PRO A 185 13.94 2.61 -12.40
CA PRO A 185 13.45 1.57 -11.51
C PRO A 185 14.58 0.67 -10.98
N THR A 186 14.53 0.36 -9.69
CA THR A 186 15.41 -0.64 -9.09
C THR A 186 15.18 -2.01 -9.71
N HIS A 187 16.26 -2.64 -10.18
CA HIS A 187 16.23 -4.02 -10.65
C HIS A 187 17.52 -4.70 -10.18
N ARG A 188 17.44 -5.44 -9.06
CA ARG A 188 18.53 -6.27 -8.54
C ARG A 188 18.19 -7.73 -8.71
N VAL A 189 19.19 -8.52 -9.11
CA VAL A 189 19.13 -9.99 -9.13
C VAL A 189 20.51 -10.53 -8.79
N THR A 190 20.72 -10.84 -7.51
CA THR A 190 21.97 -11.35 -6.91
C THR A 190 21.86 -12.82 -6.49
N GLY A 191 20.68 -13.41 -6.62
CA GLY A 191 20.38 -14.79 -6.24
C GLY A 191 19.53 -14.92 -4.97
N LYS A 192 19.16 -13.79 -4.34
CA LYS A 192 18.14 -13.77 -3.29
C LYS A 192 16.74 -13.88 -3.91
N PRO A 193 15.70 -14.27 -3.14
CA PRO A 193 14.32 -14.15 -3.60
C PRO A 193 14.02 -12.72 -4.03
N VAL A 194 13.33 -12.54 -5.16
CA VAL A 194 13.00 -11.22 -5.70
C VAL A 194 11.67 -10.77 -5.14
N LEU A 195 11.65 -9.58 -4.56
CA LEU A 195 10.47 -8.93 -4.03
C LEU A 195 10.05 -7.81 -4.97
N SER A 196 8.80 -7.87 -5.45
CA SER A 196 8.20 -6.80 -6.24
C SER A 196 7.58 -5.73 -5.35
N THR A 197 7.55 -4.48 -5.80
CA THR A 197 7.03 -3.32 -5.03
C THR A 197 5.72 -3.60 -4.27
N PRO A 198 4.68 -4.18 -4.89
CA PRO A 198 3.39 -4.35 -4.21
C PRO A 198 3.44 -5.40 -3.08
N LEU A 199 4.36 -6.37 -3.17
CA LEU A 199 4.54 -7.40 -2.15
C LEU A 199 5.36 -6.91 -0.95
N VAL A 200 6.08 -5.80 -1.06
CA VAL A 200 6.84 -5.21 0.07
C VAL A 200 5.94 -4.83 1.22
N ILE A 201 4.83 -4.14 0.93
CA ILE A 201 3.83 -3.74 1.93
C ILE A 201 3.29 -4.97 2.64
N ARG A 202 2.92 -6.01 1.88
CA ARG A 202 2.35 -7.22 2.47
C ARG A 202 3.36 -8.02 3.27
N LEU A 203 4.62 -8.09 2.83
CA LEU A 203 5.70 -8.76 3.53
C LEU A 203 5.96 -8.13 4.90
N VAL A 204 6.07 -6.81 4.96
CA VAL A 204 6.32 -6.09 6.22
C VAL A 204 5.14 -6.23 7.15
N LEU A 205 3.93 -5.94 6.65
CA LEU A 205 2.73 -6.02 7.49
C LEU A 205 2.46 -7.45 7.99
N ASP A 206 2.74 -8.50 7.20
CA ASP A 206 2.53 -9.90 7.62
C ASP A 206 3.56 -10.41 8.63
N ARG A 207 4.79 -9.88 8.63
CA ARG A 207 5.94 -10.58 9.26
C ARG A 207 6.80 -9.74 10.20
N ALA A 208 6.77 -8.41 10.12
CA ALA A 208 7.62 -7.57 10.94
C ALA A 208 6.92 -7.17 12.25
N ALA A 209 7.58 -7.38 13.39
CA ALA A 209 7.14 -6.85 14.67
C ALA A 209 7.86 -5.55 15.08
N THR A 210 8.95 -5.20 14.38
CA THR A 210 9.72 -3.97 14.61
C THR A 210 10.21 -3.38 13.28
N THR A 211 10.65 -2.12 13.31
CA THR A 211 11.30 -1.47 12.15
C THR A 211 12.56 -2.23 11.73
N GLN A 212 13.35 -2.74 12.68
CA GLN A 212 14.54 -3.52 12.37
C GLN A 212 14.20 -4.84 11.65
N GLU A 213 13.20 -5.57 12.13
CA GLU A 213 12.75 -6.81 11.47
C GLU A 213 12.24 -6.54 10.05
N ALA A 214 11.52 -5.43 9.85
CA ALA A 214 11.09 -5.01 8.51
C ALA A 214 12.29 -4.74 7.59
N VAL A 215 13.30 -4.00 8.07
CA VAL A 215 14.55 -3.77 7.34
C VAL A 215 15.25 -5.08 6.99
N ASP A 216 15.38 -6.00 7.95
CA ASP A 216 16.04 -7.29 7.74
C ASP A 216 15.32 -8.13 6.69
N LEU A 217 13.98 -8.13 6.72
CA LEU A 217 13.15 -8.76 5.68
C LEU A 217 13.44 -8.18 4.30
N LEU A 218 13.46 -6.85 4.15
CA LEU A 218 13.74 -6.20 2.86
C LEU A 218 15.17 -6.49 2.37
N LEU A 219 16.17 -6.47 3.26
CA LEU A 219 17.57 -6.76 2.92
C LEU A 219 17.82 -8.24 2.60
N ALA A 220 16.97 -9.15 3.07
CA ALA A 220 17.01 -10.57 2.73
C ALA A 220 16.52 -10.85 1.29
N HIS A 221 15.94 -9.86 0.61
CA HIS A 221 15.41 -9.97 -0.75
C HIS A 221 16.21 -9.11 -1.73
N ASP A 222 16.17 -9.51 -3.00
CA ASP A 222 16.47 -8.61 -4.10
C ASP A 222 15.21 -7.82 -4.47
N MET A 223 15.36 -6.59 -4.96
CA MET A 223 14.23 -5.72 -5.27
C MET A 223 14.00 -5.60 -6.76
N PHE A 224 12.74 -5.75 -7.14
CA PHE A 224 12.22 -5.40 -8.46
C PHE A 224 11.16 -4.30 -8.32
N ALA A 225 11.53 -3.09 -8.69
CA ALA A 225 10.61 -1.98 -8.74
C ALA A 225 9.67 -2.16 -9.95
N THR A 226 8.39 -2.37 -9.67
CA THR A 226 7.39 -2.61 -10.72
C THR A 226 6.96 -1.30 -11.38
N SER A 227 6.08 -1.38 -12.37
CA SER A 227 5.28 -0.24 -12.81
C SER A 227 6.10 0.90 -13.43
N GLY A 228 7.28 0.57 -13.97
CA GLY A 228 8.16 1.51 -14.65
C GLY A 228 8.70 2.65 -13.78
N ARG A 229 8.56 2.59 -12.46
CA ARG A 229 9.01 3.64 -11.53
C ARG A 229 9.92 3.09 -10.46
N ASP A 230 10.67 3.98 -9.84
CA ASP A 230 11.51 3.65 -8.71
C ASP A 230 10.82 4.01 -7.40
N TYR A 231 11.24 3.38 -6.31
CA TYR A 231 10.58 3.53 -5.02
C TYR A 231 11.56 3.50 -3.84
N HIS A 232 11.14 4.12 -2.74
CA HIS A 232 11.66 3.80 -1.40
C HIS A 232 10.53 3.43 -0.44
N TYR A 233 10.91 2.85 0.68
CA TYR A 233 9.98 2.30 1.67
C TYR A 233 10.25 2.94 3.02
N TYR A 234 9.30 3.72 3.50
CA TYR A 234 9.36 4.31 4.83
C TYR A 234 8.67 3.40 5.84
N ILE A 235 9.34 3.13 6.94
CA ILE A 235 8.90 2.19 7.98
C ILE A 235 9.08 2.87 9.33
N THR A 236 8.08 2.71 10.21
CA THR A 236 8.17 3.07 11.62
C THR A 236 7.45 2.04 12.47
N ASP A 237 7.85 1.88 13.72
CA ASP A 237 7.20 0.99 14.67
C ASP A 237 6.71 1.72 15.93
N ALA A 238 6.02 1.00 16.82
CA ALA A 238 5.48 1.53 18.07
C ALA A 238 6.52 2.12 19.04
N SER A 239 7.82 1.90 18.81
CA SER A 239 8.90 2.52 19.59
C SER A 239 9.30 3.90 19.08
N GLY A 240 8.85 4.28 17.88
CA GLY A 240 9.21 5.54 17.22
C GLY A 240 10.46 5.45 16.34
N ASP A 241 10.97 4.24 16.07
CA ASP A 241 12.11 4.00 15.19
C ASP A 241 11.70 4.16 13.71
N GLY A 242 11.86 5.36 13.16
CA GLY A 242 11.57 5.69 11.76
C GLY A 242 12.79 5.53 10.85
N ARG A 243 12.64 4.78 9.75
CA ARG A 243 13.71 4.55 8.76
C ARG A 243 13.16 4.48 7.34
N VAL A 244 13.99 4.85 6.37
CA VAL A 244 13.74 4.61 4.95
C VAL A 244 14.72 3.58 4.40
N VAL A 245 14.21 2.66 3.59
CA VAL A 245 15.03 1.73 2.79
C VAL A 245 15.02 2.23 1.35
N GLU A 246 16.20 2.58 0.85
CA GLU A 246 16.41 3.16 -0.48
C GLU A 246 17.41 2.31 -1.26
N TYR A 247 17.24 2.20 -2.58
CA TYR A 247 18.20 1.50 -3.44
C TYR A 247 18.98 2.54 -4.24
N ASP A 248 20.25 2.76 -3.88
CA ASP A 248 21.01 3.92 -4.33
C ASP A 248 21.05 4.05 -5.87
N CYS A 249 20.64 5.21 -6.38
CA CYS A 249 20.62 5.53 -7.81
C CYS A 249 22.00 5.90 -8.38
N ASP A 250 23.01 6.08 -7.52
CA ASP A 250 24.41 6.29 -7.89
C ASP A 250 25.19 4.97 -7.95
N SER A 251 24.74 3.96 -7.20
CA SER A 251 25.29 2.61 -7.23
C SER A 251 24.87 1.87 -8.52
N PRO A 252 25.81 1.43 -9.37
CA PRO A 252 25.49 0.58 -10.52
C PRO A 252 24.76 -0.71 -10.14
N GLU A 253 25.04 -1.24 -8.94
CA GLU A 253 24.41 -2.45 -8.39
C GLU A 253 23.12 -2.17 -7.61
N ARG A 254 22.65 -0.91 -7.58
CA ARG A 254 21.50 -0.46 -6.79
C ARG A 254 21.54 -0.93 -5.33
N LEU A 255 22.68 -0.79 -4.65
CA LEU A 255 22.84 -1.30 -3.29
C LEU A 255 21.81 -0.66 -2.34
N PRO A 256 21.18 -1.43 -1.45
CA PRO A 256 20.25 -0.89 -0.48
C PRO A 256 20.99 -0.07 0.58
N VAL A 257 20.40 1.05 0.96
CA VAL A 257 20.83 1.97 2.02
C VAL A 257 19.66 2.14 2.98
N VAL A 258 19.95 2.03 4.28
CA VAL A 258 18.96 2.22 5.34
C VAL A 258 19.31 3.49 6.07
N THR A 259 18.43 4.48 6.01
CA THR A 259 18.65 5.79 6.61
C THR A 259 17.62 6.03 7.71
N PRO A 260 18.04 6.24 8.97
CA PRO A 260 17.15 6.74 10.01
C PRO A 260 16.60 8.10 9.63
N CYS A 261 15.28 8.26 9.66
CA CYS A 261 14.64 9.52 9.28
C CYS A 261 13.22 9.61 9.87
N ARG A 262 12.78 10.84 10.14
CA ARG A 262 11.41 11.11 10.60
C ARG A 262 10.40 11.28 9.46
N GLN A 263 10.85 11.54 8.24
CA GLN A 263 9.95 11.87 7.13
C GLN A 263 10.61 11.63 5.78
N VAL A 264 9.78 11.43 4.75
CA VAL A 264 10.18 11.22 3.37
C VAL A 264 9.19 11.89 2.39
N THR A 265 9.71 12.37 1.27
CA THR A 265 8.88 12.74 0.11
C THR A 265 9.44 12.06 -1.14
N ASN A 266 9.35 12.67 -2.33
CA ASN A 266 9.70 12.01 -3.60
C ASN A 266 11.18 12.17 -3.98
N PHE A 267 12.07 12.13 -2.99
CA PHE A 267 13.50 12.20 -3.18
C PHE A 267 14.24 11.25 -2.24
N PHE A 268 15.47 10.88 -2.62
CA PHE A 268 16.32 10.01 -1.83
C PHE A 268 16.82 10.74 -0.58
N VAL A 269 16.47 10.29 0.62
CA VAL A 269 16.97 10.87 1.88
C VAL A 269 18.49 10.76 1.94
N MET A 270 19.07 9.65 1.47
CA MET A 270 20.53 9.51 1.39
C MET A 270 21.22 10.58 0.51
N HIS A 271 20.47 11.24 -0.39
CA HIS A 271 20.94 12.31 -1.28
C HIS A 271 20.25 13.64 -1.00
N GLU A 272 19.70 13.86 0.21
CA GLU A 272 18.91 15.06 0.56
C GLU A 272 19.62 16.37 0.18
N GLY A 273 20.94 16.45 0.39
CA GLY A 273 21.74 17.65 0.09
C GLY A 273 21.79 18.05 -1.39
N LEU A 274 21.33 17.18 -2.30
CA LEU A 274 21.26 17.42 -3.74
C LEU A 274 19.88 17.91 -4.20
N VAL A 275 18.92 18.04 -3.28
CA VAL A 275 17.51 18.29 -3.60
C VAL A 275 17.10 19.68 -3.11
N LYS A 276 16.66 20.54 -4.03
CA LYS A 276 16.19 21.90 -3.75
C LYS A 276 14.66 22.01 -3.85
N PRO A 277 14.03 22.90 -3.07
CA PRO A 277 12.58 23.11 -3.12
C PRO A 277 12.13 23.66 -4.48
N ASN A 278 10.94 23.26 -4.91
CA ASN A 278 10.27 23.67 -6.16
C ASN A 278 11.06 23.30 -7.43
N GLN A 279 11.80 22.19 -7.42
CA GLN A 279 12.62 21.73 -8.53
C GLN A 279 12.53 20.21 -8.71
N LYS A 280 12.71 19.76 -9.96
CA LYS A 280 13.01 18.36 -10.27
C LYS A 280 14.53 18.20 -10.30
N ASN A 281 15.10 17.41 -9.40
CA ASN A 281 16.54 17.31 -9.18
C ASN A 281 17.13 16.10 -9.94
N GLY A 282 16.63 15.87 -11.17
CA GLY A 282 17.00 14.72 -11.99
C GLY A 282 16.69 13.39 -11.27
N ARG A 283 17.64 12.45 -11.29
CA ARG A 283 17.48 11.12 -10.65
C ARG A 283 17.34 11.17 -9.13
N TYR A 284 17.69 12.30 -8.49
CA TYR A 284 17.67 12.42 -7.03
C TYR A 284 16.27 12.71 -6.48
N GLY A 285 15.33 13.16 -7.33
CA GLY A 285 13.93 13.32 -6.98
C GLY A 285 13.45 14.77 -6.86
N HIS A 286 12.27 14.94 -6.26
CA HIS A 286 11.56 16.21 -6.09
C HIS A 286 10.72 16.18 -4.80
N GLY A 287 9.94 17.24 -4.53
CA GLY A 287 9.07 17.29 -3.35
C GLY A 287 9.74 17.85 -2.09
N ARG A 288 10.82 18.61 -2.24
CA ARG A 288 11.55 19.21 -1.11
C ARG A 288 10.72 20.29 -0.40
N GLU A 289 9.92 21.06 -1.13
CA GLU A 289 9.00 22.04 -0.56
C GLU A 289 7.95 21.41 0.38
N ARG A 290 7.45 20.22 0.06
CA ARG A 290 6.54 19.47 0.94
C ARG A 290 7.25 18.90 2.15
N TYR A 291 8.48 18.42 1.96
CA TYR A 291 9.34 17.97 3.05
C TYR A 291 9.58 19.11 4.05
N ASP A 292 10.00 20.28 3.56
CA ASP A 292 10.24 21.47 4.37
C ASP A 292 8.95 21.95 5.07
N ALA A 293 7.79 21.85 4.41
CA ALA A 293 6.50 22.20 4.99
C ALA A 293 6.08 21.27 6.14
N ILE A 294 6.27 19.95 5.99
CA ILE A 294 6.06 18.97 7.07
C ILE A 294 7.01 19.30 8.22
N GLU A 295 8.30 19.43 7.93
CA GLU A 295 9.34 19.72 8.92
C GLU A 295 9.02 20.98 9.73
N ALA A 296 8.60 22.06 9.06
CA ALA A 296 8.20 23.30 9.73
C ALA A 296 6.99 23.12 10.66
N VAL A 297 6.02 22.28 10.31
CA VAL A 297 4.88 21.97 11.19
C VAL A 297 5.33 21.15 12.39
N LEU A 298 6.17 20.12 12.17
CA LEU A 298 6.65 19.25 13.25
C LEU A 298 7.53 20.01 14.24
N ASP A 299 8.47 20.82 13.75
CA ASP A 299 9.38 21.61 14.59
C ASP A 299 8.69 22.80 15.26
N GLY A 300 7.64 23.32 14.61
CA GLY A 300 6.83 24.43 15.12
C GLY A 300 5.68 24.02 16.03
N ALA A 301 5.50 22.72 16.30
CA ALA A 301 4.41 22.22 17.14
C ALA A 301 4.51 22.80 18.57
N PRO A 302 3.45 23.42 19.10
CA PRO A 302 3.43 23.87 20.48
C PRO A 302 3.70 22.73 21.45
N VAL A 303 4.46 23.01 22.51
CA VAL A 303 4.71 22.02 23.57
C VAL A 303 3.39 21.54 24.16
N GLY A 304 3.14 20.23 24.12
CA GLY A 304 1.91 19.63 24.61
C GLY A 304 0.72 19.72 23.66
N GLU A 305 0.91 20.13 22.40
CA GLU A 305 -0.09 19.95 21.35
C GLU A 305 -0.37 18.45 21.16
N ASP A 306 -1.63 18.14 20.87
CA ASP A 306 -2.07 16.79 20.53
C ASP A 306 -1.36 16.31 19.25
N ALA A 307 -0.74 15.14 19.31
CA ALA A 307 0.04 14.60 18.20
C ALA A 307 -0.80 14.41 16.94
N GLN A 308 -2.08 14.04 17.07
CA GLN A 308 -2.99 13.91 15.93
C GLN A 308 -3.25 15.27 15.28
N VAL A 309 -3.42 16.33 16.07
CA VAL A 309 -3.58 17.69 15.53
C VAL A 309 -2.34 18.10 14.75
N THR A 310 -1.14 17.86 15.28
CA THR A 310 0.11 18.15 14.57
C THR A 310 0.25 17.29 13.30
N ALA A 311 -0.09 16.00 13.35
CA ALA A 311 -0.01 15.10 12.20
C ALA A 311 -0.94 15.55 11.06
N TRP A 312 -2.20 15.88 11.36
CA TRP A 312 -3.15 16.37 10.36
C TRP A 312 -2.73 17.72 9.77
N ARG A 313 -2.16 18.62 10.58
CA ARG A 313 -1.58 19.87 10.08
C ARG A 313 -0.41 19.62 9.12
N ALA A 314 0.46 18.65 9.42
CA ALA A 314 1.57 18.29 8.56
C ALA A 314 1.10 17.68 7.23
N LEU A 315 0.08 16.81 7.27
CA LEU A 315 -0.55 16.26 6.06
C LEU A 315 -1.19 17.34 5.20
N ALA A 316 -1.93 18.27 5.82
CA ALA A 316 -2.53 19.39 5.11
C ALA A 316 -1.48 20.32 4.49
N ALA A 317 -0.35 20.56 5.18
CA ALA A 317 0.74 21.40 4.68
C ALA A 317 1.47 20.79 3.47
N ALA A 318 1.50 19.46 3.37
CA ALA A 318 2.09 18.75 2.22
C ALA A 318 1.06 18.29 1.18
N ALA A 319 -0.24 18.57 1.37
CA ALA A 319 -1.27 18.17 0.43
C ALA A 319 -1.15 18.93 -0.89
N GLN A 320 -1.55 18.28 -1.98
CA GLN A 320 -1.40 18.79 -3.34
C GLN A 320 -2.73 18.87 -4.05
N GLU A 321 -2.96 19.99 -4.73
CA GLU A 321 -4.04 20.15 -5.70
C GLU A 321 -3.78 19.33 -6.97
N PRO A 322 -4.81 19.07 -7.81
CA PRO A 322 -4.64 18.30 -9.02
C PRO A 322 -3.81 19.05 -10.05
N ASN A 323 -2.82 18.36 -10.62
CA ASN A 323 -2.03 18.85 -11.73
C ASN A 323 -1.82 17.71 -12.76
N PRO A 324 -2.45 17.79 -13.95
CA PRO A 324 -2.38 16.69 -14.92
C PRO A 324 -0.97 16.40 -15.43
N GLU A 325 -0.05 17.37 -15.34
CA GLU A 325 1.35 17.25 -15.79
C GLU A 325 2.27 16.63 -14.73
N ASP A 326 1.84 16.62 -13.46
CA ASP A 326 2.62 16.09 -12.35
C ASP A 326 2.01 14.80 -11.81
N VAL A 327 2.71 13.69 -12.02
CA VAL A 327 2.30 12.35 -11.60
C VAL A 327 2.05 12.28 -10.09
N THR A 328 2.83 13.02 -9.30
CA THR A 328 2.75 13.04 -7.83
C THR A 328 1.85 14.15 -7.30
N SER A 329 0.96 14.72 -8.11
CA SER A 329 -0.01 15.72 -7.65
C SER A 329 -1.32 15.07 -7.18
N ASN A 330 -2.31 15.88 -6.80
CA ASN A 330 -3.66 15.42 -6.44
C ASN A 330 -3.67 14.43 -5.26
N THR A 331 -3.65 14.95 -4.03
CA THR A 331 -3.79 14.11 -2.84
C THR A 331 -5.13 13.37 -2.85
N GLN A 332 -5.08 12.05 -3.07
CA GLN A 332 -6.21 11.15 -3.15
C GLN A 332 -6.73 10.79 -1.76
N TRP A 333 -5.82 10.51 -0.82
CA TRP A 333 -6.11 10.37 0.59
C TRP A 333 -4.93 10.80 1.46
N SER A 334 -5.28 11.10 2.70
CA SER A 334 -4.37 11.40 3.80
C SER A 334 -4.74 10.48 4.95
N VAL A 335 -3.76 9.78 5.52
CA VAL A 335 -3.98 8.84 6.61
C VAL A 335 -2.98 9.07 7.73
N VAL A 336 -3.44 8.95 8.99
CA VAL A 336 -2.60 8.87 10.18
C VAL A 336 -2.80 7.52 10.84
N PHE A 337 -1.74 6.71 10.89
CA PHE A 337 -1.72 5.48 11.67
C PHE A 337 -1.23 5.78 13.09
N ASP A 338 -1.94 5.31 14.11
CA ASP A 338 -1.44 5.29 15.48
C ASP A 338 -0.81 3.93 15.76
N ASN A 339 0.52 3.89 15.80
CA ASN A 339 1.29 2.66 15.91
C ASN A 339 1.17 2.02 17.30
N LYS A 340 0.74 2.75 18.34
CA LYS A 340 0.55 2.17 19.69
C LYS A 340 -0.88 1.77 19.94
N ASN A 341 -1.85 2.58 19.50
CA ASN A 341 -3.26 2.29 19.67
C ASN A 341 -3.83 1.39 18.56
N LEU A 342 -3.04 1.13 17.51
CA LEU A 342 -3.37 0.25 16.38
C LEU A 342 -4.63 0.71 15.64
N THR A 343 -4.66 1.98 15.28
CA THR A 343 -5.78 2.61 14.57
C THR A 343 -5.30 3.38 13.34
N ALA A 344 -6.21 3.72 12.44
CA ALA A 344 -5.97 4.61 11.31
C ALA A 344 -7.09 5.64 11.18
N ASP A 345 -6.73 6.92 11.08
CA ASP A 345 -7.64 8.00 10.73
C ASP A 345 -7.39 8.41 9.28
N ILE A 346 -8.41 8.39 8.43
CA ILE A 346 -8.29 8.67 6.99
C ILE A 346 -9.27 9.75 6.53
N ALA A 347 -8.76 10.67 5.72
CA ALA A 347 -9.54 11.62 4.95
C ALA A 347 -9.25 11.41 3.46
N ILE A 348 -10.29 11.34 2.63
CA ILE A 348 -10.11 11.25 1.17
C ILE A 348 -10.31 12.61 0.51
N ARG A 349 -9.65 12.83 -0.62
CA ARG A 349 -9.85 14.00 -1.49
C ARG A 349 -9.66 15.33 -0.77
N ARG A 350 -8.69 15.39 0.16
CA ARG A 350 -8.37 16.57 0.99
C ARG A 350 -9.56 17.09 1.82
N ARG A 351 -10.60 16.28 2.05
CA ARG A 351 -11.72 16.63 2.94
C ARG A 351 -11.33 16.40 4.40
N PHE A 352 -10.44 17.24 4.91
CA PHE A 352 -9.89 17.09 6.27
C PHE A 352 -10.91 17.28 7.40
N ASP A 353 -12.10 17.81 7.09
CA ASP A 353 -13.23 17.89 8.03
C ASP A 353 -14.11 16.61 8.04
N ASP A 354 -13.80 15.63 7.19
CA ASP A 354 -14.52 14.37 6.97
C ASP A 354 -13.55 13.18 7.16
N VAL A 355 -13.18 12.94 8.42
CA VAL A 355 -12.22 11.91 8.83
C VAL A 355 -12.96 10.65 9.27
N HIS A 356 -12.56 9.51 8.73
CA HIS A 356 -13.04 8.19 9.11
C HIS A 356 -12.02 7.47 9.99
N HIS A 357 -12.50 6.79 11.02
CA HIS A 357 -11.67 6.11 12.01
C HIS A 357 -11.76 4.60 11.84
N ALA A 358 -10.61 3.93 11.76
CA ALA A 358 -10.50 2.48 11.67
C ALA A 358 -9.69 1.90 12.83
N ASP A 359 -10.12 0.76 13.37
CA ASP A 359 -9.31 -0.07 14.26
C ASP A 359 -8.57 -1.18 13.49
N ILE A 360 -7.60 -1.84 14.16
CA ILE A 360 -6.81 -2.93 13.58
C ILE A 360 -7.66 -4.12 13.09
N HIS A 361 -8.89 -4.26 13.61
CA HIS A 361 -9.84 -5.32 13.25
C HIS A 361 -10.68 -4.97 12.01
N GLY A 362 -10.39 -3.84 11.35
CA GLY A 362 -11.07 -3.40 10.13
C GLY A 362 -12.43 -2.74 10.37
N ASN A 363 -12.78 -2.42 11.62
CA ASN A 363 -13.99 -1.65 11.90
C ASN A 363 -13.71 -0.18 11.56
N ILE A 364 -14.33 0.30 10.49
CA ILE A 364 -14.26 1.70 10.07
C ILE A 364 -15.62 2.38 10.09
N ILE A 365 -15.67 3.59 10.66
CA ILE A 365 -16.84 4.49 10.76
C ILE A 365 -16.62 5.83 10.08
#